data_AF-T0ZQ35-F1
#
_entry.id   AF-T0ZQ35-F1
#
_cell.length_a   1.000
_cell.length_b   1.000
_cell.length_c   1.000
_cell.angle_alpha   90.00
_cell.angle_beta   90.00
_cell.angle_gamma   90.00
#
_symmetry.space_group_name_H-M   'P 1'
#
loop_
_entity.id
_entity.type
_entity.pdbx_description
1 polymer ?
#
loop_
_entity_poly.entity_id
_entity_poly.type
_entity_poly.pdbx_seq_one_letter_code
_entity_poly.pdbx_strand_id
1 'polypeptide(L)'
;NNRREVNKLSDGKIGYVYLNDMEATGLHEFVRQYYSQLNKPGLIIDDRWNLGGFIDTILFNQLDQKPVAAWTNRHGAYYQSPEDAYVGHMAALINHGSASDGDIFAYRFQQYHLGPTIGSRTWGGVRGYDNTFPLLDGGAQVVSEIAMYGTNSKWVVENIGVVPSIEVHVNPGLLARDNRDTQIEKAVDVLLQEIKQHPTEVSPPPPWMPAFPVQPDYPPCPVTTGTCQ
;
A
#
# COMPACT_ATOMS: atom_id res chain seq x y z
N ASN A 1 7.57 1.35 18.52
CA ASN A 1 7.08 2.54 19.24
C ASN A 1 5.99 3.24 18.43
N ASN A 2 6.27 3.51 17.15
CA ASN A 2 5.43 4.19 16.16
C ASN A 2 3.95 3.73 16.13
N ARG A 3 3.66 2.43 16.11
CA ARG A 3 2.26 1.94 16.14
C ARG A 3 1.46 2.47 17.35
N ARG A 4 2.09 2.58 18.53
CA ARG A 4 1.43 3.12 19.73
C ARG A 4 1.22 4.62 19.62
N GLU A 5 2.18 5.34 19.03
CA GLU A 5 2.07 6.78 18.77
C GLU A 5 0.92 7.06 17.79
N VAL A 6 0.88 6.37 16.64
CA VAL A 6 -0.22 6.44 15.67
C VAL A 6 -1.55 6.13 16.34
N ASN A 7 -1.63 5.07 17.14
CA ASN A 7 -2.85 4.70 17.85
C ASN A 7 -3.30 5.82 18.80
N LYS A 8 -2.39 6.40 19.58
CA LYS A 8 -2.67 7.52 20.49
C LYS A 8 -3.13 8.78 19.75
N LEU A 9 -2.42 9.17 18.70
CA LEU A 9 -2.73 10.39 17.94
C LEU A 9 -4.04 10.30 17.16
N SER A 10 -4.41 9.09 16.71
CA SER A 10 -5.61 8.85 15.90
C SER A 10 -6.82 8.36 16.70
N ASP A 11 -6.73 8.26 18.03
CA ASP A 11 -7.75 7.64 18.88
C ASP A 11 -8.16 6.24 18.37
N GLY A 12 -7.15 5.44 18.01
CA GLY A 12 -7.31 4.09 17.49
C GLY A 12 -7.81 3.98 16.04
N LYS A 13 -8.11 5.09 15.35
CA LYS A 13 -8.69 5.07 13.99
C LYS A 13 -7.70 4.74 12.87
N ILE A 14 -6.40 4.91 13.11
CA ILE A 14 -5.37 4.69 12.08
C ILE A 14 -4.52 3.47 12.45
N GLY A 15 -4.20 2.67 11.44
CA GLY A 15 -3.32 1.53 11.49
C GLY A 15 -1.90 1.89 11.08
N TYR A 16 -0.93 1.07 11.46
CA TYR A 16 0.47 1.31 11.13
C TYR A 16 1.19 0.00 10.83
N VAL A 17 1.79 -0.06 9.65
CA VAL A 17 2.61 -1.16 9.14
C VAL A 17 3.96 -0.60 8.75
N TYR A 18 5.04 -1.17 9.29
CA TYR A 18 6.40 -0.83 8.91
C TYR A 18 6.97 -1.90 7.97
N LEU A 19 7.53 -1.46 6.84
CA LEU A 19 8.26 -2.29 5.88
C LEU A 19 9.75 -2.21 6.22
N ASN A 20 10.30 -3.29 6.79
CA ASN A 20 11.72 -3.34 7.15
C ASN A 20 12.64 -3.28 5.92
N ASP A 21 12.26 -4.04 4.90
CA ASP A 21 12.93 -4.20 3.61
C ASP A 21 11.87 -4.68 2.60
N MET A 22 12.29 -4.93 1.36
CA MET A 22 11.48 -5.63 0.37
C MET A 22 11.95 -7.07 0.15
N GLU A 23 12.43 -7.72 1.21
CA GLU A 23 12.92 -9.10 1.20
C GLU A 23 11.95 -10.01 1.97
N ALA A 24 12.36 -11.25 2.22
CA ALA A 24 11.57 -12.22 3.00
C ALA A 24 11.17 -11.69 4.39
N THR A 25 12.05 -10.92 5.06
CA THR A 25 11.75 -10.32 6.37
C THR A 25 10.63 -9.29 6.27
N GLY A 26 10.73 -8.37 5.31
CA GLY A 26 9.73 -7.35 5.03
C GLY A 26 8.37 -7.97 4.71
N LEU A 27 8.34 -9.04 3.90
CA LEU A 27 7.10 -9.75 3.59
C LEU A 27 6.48 -10.40 4.84
N HIS A 28 7.29 -11.07 5.66
CA HIS A 28 6.81 -11.70 6.89
C HIS A 28 6.26 -10.65 7.87
N GLU A 29 6.98 -9.53 8.05
CA GLU A 29 6.55 -8.45 8.91
C GLU A 29 5.33 -7.71 8.37
N PHE A 30 5.19 -7.57 7.05
CA PHE A 30 3.99 -7.02 6.42
C PHE A 30 2.77 -7.89 6.77
N VAL A 31 2.80 -9.19 6.49
CA VAL A 31 1.70 -10.12 6.77
C VAL A 31 1.34 -10.12 8.26
N ARG A 32 2.34 -10.20 9.14
CA ARG A 32 2.15 -10.19 10.61
C ARG A 32 1.44 -8.92 11.09
N GLN A 33 1.67 -7.81 10.42
CA GLN A 33 1.16 -6.50 10.83
C GLN A 33 -0.17 -6.14 10.16
N TYR A 34 -0.30 -6.36 8.84
CA TYR A 34 -1.31 -5.78 7.95
C TYR A 34 -2.73 -6.24 8.26
N TYR A 35 -3.00 -7.55 8.29
CA TYR A 35 -4.36 -8.07 8.40
C TYR A 35 -5.08 -7.66 9.69
N SER A 36 -4.33 -7.43 10.77
CA SER A 36 -4.86 -6.93 12.05
C SER A 36 -5.33 -5.47 12.02
N GLN A 37 -5.06 -4.74 10.94
CA GLN A 37 -5.35 -3.31 10.80
C GLN A 37 -6.51 -3.03 9.82
N LEU A 38 -7.05 -4.04 9.13
CA LEU A 38 -8.02 -3.85 8.04
C LEU A 38 -9.35 -3.20 8.46
N ASN A 39 -9.72 -3.33 9.74
CA ASN A 39 -10.93 -2.72 10.29
C ASN A 39 -10.76 -1.23 10.64
N LYS A 40 -9.58 -0.64 10.40
CA LYS A 40 -9.30 0.76 10.71
C LYS A 40 -9.55 1.63 9.47
N PRO A 41 -10.27 2.75 9.61
CA PRO A 41 -10.59 3.63 8.48
C PRO A 41 -9.38 4.36 7.88
N GLY A 42 -8.22 4.35 8.54
CA GLY A 42 -6.96 4.80 7.94
C GLY A 42 -5.79 3.85 8.19
N LEU A 43 -4.81 3.84 7.29
CA LEU A 43 -3.63 2.98 7.35
C LEU A 43 -2.38 3.72 6.86
N ILE A 44 -1.33 3.69 7.68
CA ILE A 44 -0.01 4.18 7.31
C ILE A 44 0.87 2.98 6.95
N ILE A 45 1.44 3.00 5.74
CA ILE A 45 2.53 2.11 5.32
C ILE A 45 3.84 2.89 5.42
N ASP A 46 4.74 2.48 6.30
CA ASP A 46 5.99 3.16 6.54
C ASP A 46 7.14 2.44 5.85
N ASP A 47 7.63 3.05 4.76
CA ASP A 47 8.71 2.57 3.90
C ASP A 47 10.04 3.30 4.19
N ARG A 48 10.11 4.08 5.27
CA ARG A 48 11.33 4.79 5.65
C ARG A 48 12.42 3.80 6.03
N TRP A 49 13.62 4.04 5.51
CA TRP A 49 14.79 3.17 5.75
C TRP A 49 14.67 1.76 5.14
N ASN A 50 13.71 1.53 4.25
CA ASN A 50 13.63 0.31 3.47
C ASN A 50 14.73 0.30 2.40
N LEU A 51 15.67 -0.64 2.49
CA LEU A 51 16.84 -0.71 1.60
C LEU A 51 16.58 -1.47 0.28
N GLY A 52 15.34 -1.91 0.05
CA GLY A 52 14.93 -2.61 -1.16
C GLY A 52 14.89 -4.13 -1.04
N GLY A 53 14.88 -4.80 -2.19
CA GLY A 53 14.55 -6.23 -2.34
C GLY A 53 13.75 -6.44 -3.64
N PHE A 54 12.66 -7.21 -3.60
CA PHE A 54 11.87 -7.56 -4.79
C PHE A 54 10.41 -8.00 -4.52
N ILE A 55 9.84 -7.66 -3.35
CA ILE A 55 8.46 -8.06 -2.99
C ILE A 55 7.40 -7.02 -3.34
N ASP A 56 7.76 -5.86 -3.90
CA ASP A 56 6.83 -4.77 -4.20
C ASP A 56 5.54 -5.23 -4.90
N THR A 57 5.66 -6.13 -5.88
CA THR A 57 4.54 -6.65 -6.67
C THR A 57 3.59 -7.49 -5.82
N ILE A 58 4.12 -8.25 -4.85
CA ILE A 58 3.30 -9.01 -3.90
C ILE A 58 2.53 -8.03 -3.01
N LEU A 59 3.17 -6.97 -2.53
CA LEU A 59 2.52 -5.95 -1.70
C LEU A 59 1.39 -5.25 -2.45
N PHE A 60 1.62 -4.82 -3.69
CA PHE A 60 0.62 -4.08 -4.45
C PHE A 60 -0.56 -4.93 -4.92
N ASN A 61 -0.37 -6.24 -5.15
CA ASN A 61 -1.48 -7.16 -5.38
C ASN A 61 -2.47 -7.19 -4.20
N GLN A 62 -1.99 -6.93 -2.97
CA GLN A 62 -2.84 -6.80 -1.79
C GLN A 62 -3.35 -5.35 -1.59
N LEU A 63 -2.47 -4.35 -1.70
CA LEU A 63 -2.79 -2.95 -1.37
C LEU A 63 -3.76 -2.30 -2.38
N ASP A 64 -3.72 -2.68 -3.66
CA ASP A 64 -4.61 -2.11 -4.67
C ASP A 64 -5.93 -2.89 -4.83
N GLN A 65 -6.07 -4.03 -4.16
CA GLN A 65 -7.27 -4.86 -4.23
C GLN A 65 -8.51 -4.07 -3.78
N LYS A 66 -9.53 -4.00 -4.65
CA LYS A 66 -10.81 -3.34 -4.35
C LYS A 66 -11.90 -4.37 -4.07
N PRO A 67 -12.80 -4.14 -3.09
CA PRO A 67 -14.00 -4.93 -3.00
C PRO A 67 -14.88 -4.74 -4.23
N VAL A 68 -15.40 -5.84 -4.76
CA VAL A 68 -16.28 -5.86 -5.95
C VAL A 68 -17.66 -6.43 -5.63
N ALA A 69 -17.84 -7.01 -4.44
CA ALA A 69 -19.10 -7.53 -3.95
C ALA A 69 -19.17 -7.44 -2.42
N ALA A 70 -20.31 -7.80 -1.85
CA ALA A 70 -20.49 -7.98 -0.42
C ALA A 70 -21.36 -9.21 -0.14
N TRP A 71 -21.10 -9.87 0.98
CA TRP A 71 -21.88 -10.98 1.50
C TRP A 71 -22.80 -10.48 2.60
N THR A 72 -23.98 -11.09 2.73
CA THR A 72 -24.87 -10.89 3.87
C THR A 72 -25.45 -12.23 4.31
N ASN A 73 -25.66 -12.41 5.61
CA ASN A 73 -26.30 -13.61 6.15
C ASN A 73 -27.74 -13.34 6.61
N ARG A 74 -28.47 -14.42 6.89
CA ARG A 74 -29.87 -14.35 7.38
C ARG A 74 -30.06 -13.54 8.68
N HIS A 75 -28.98 -13.27 9.41
CA HIS A 75 -28.96 -12.53 10.67
C HIS A 75 -28.61 -11.04 10.47
N GLY A 76 -28.38 -10.60 9.23
CA GLY A 76 -28.08 -9.20 8.88
C GLY A 76 -26.61 -8.82 9.03
N ALA A 77 -25.71 -9.75 9.35
CA ALA A 77 -24.28 -9.48 9.29
C ALA A 77 -23.84 -9.44 7.83
N TYR A 78 -23.00 -8.47 7.48
CA TYR A 78 -22.49 -8.29 6.13
C TYR A 78 -21.01 -7.90 6.13
N TYR A 79 -20.32 -8.30 5.07
CA TYR A 79 -18.90 -8.03 4.88
C TYR A 79 -18.58 -7.93 3.40
N GLN A 80 -17.52 -7.21 3.09
CA GLN A 80 -17.03 -6.99 1.73
C GLN A 80 -16.40 -8.26 1.11
N SER A 81 -16.27 -8.27 -0.21
CA SER A 81 -15.62 -9.34 -0.97
C SER A 81 -14.74 -8.74 -2.07
N PRO A 82 -13.43 -9.05 -2.11
CA PRO A 82 -12.68 -9.89 -1.15
C PRO A 82 -12.69 -9.32 0.27
N GLU A 83 -12.71 -10.19 1.28
CA GLU A 83 -12.82 -9.78 2.70
C GLU A 83 -11.60 -9.01 3.18
N ASP A 84 -10.43 -9.33 2.61
CA ASP A 84 -9.12 -8.78 2.92
C ASP A 84 -8.73 -7.53 2.11
N ALA A 85 -9.62 -7.06 1.24
CA ALA A 85 -9.42 -5.81 0.51
C ALA A 85 -9.49 -4.61 1.47
N TYR A 86 -8.50 -3.72 1.43
CA TYR A 86 -8.53 -2.53 2.29
C TYR A 86 -9.44 -1.44 1.70
N VAL A 87 -10.40 -0.95 2.49
CA VAL A 87 -11.38 0.07 2.06
C VAL A 87 -11.14 1.46 2.62
N GLY A 88 -10.22 1.59 3.58
CA GLY A 88 -9.92 2.88 4.22
C GLY A 88 -8.94 3.74 3.42
N HIS A 89 -8.60 4.88 4.02
CA HIS A 89 -7.61 5.82 3.46
C HIS A 89 -6.19 5.39 3.77
N MET A 90 -5.30 5.38 2.78
CA MET A 90 -3.89 5.06 3.00
C MET A 90 -2.99 6.29 2.89
N ALA A 91 -1.86 6.25 3.59
CA ALA A 91 -0.74 7.16 3.38
C ALA A 91 0.57 6.37 3.47
N ALA A 92 1.57 6.78 2.68
CA ALA A 92 2.89 6.17 2.70
C ALA A 92 3.92 7.13 3.31
N LEU A 93 4.72 6.66 4.26
CA LEU A 93 5.88 7.40 4.76
C LEU A 93 7.12 7.00 3.98
N ILE A 94 7.83 7.98 3.41
CA ILE A 94 9.03 7.76 2.60
C ILE A 94 10.16 8.70 3.01
N ASN A 95 11.42 8.28 2.84
CA ASN A 95 12.56 9.15 3.11
C ASN A 95 13.77 8.82 2.23
N HIS A 96 14.85 9.57 2.41
CA HIS A 96 16.12 9.36 1.70
C HIS A 96 16.76 7.99 1.90
N GLY A 97 16.29 7.20 2.87
CA GLY A 97 16.70 5.82 3.10
C GLY A 97 15.78 4.77 2.45
N SER A 98 14.64 5.17 1.88
CA SER A 98 13.84 4.34 0.98
C SER A 98 14.60 4.17 -0.34
N ALA A 99 15.05 2.96 -0.64
CA ALA A 99 16.02 2.69 -1.70
C ALA A 99 15.65 1.46 -2.52
N SER A 100 16.03 1.45 -3.81
CA SER A 100 15.82 0.32 -4.72
C SER A 100 14.35 -0.06 -4.79
N ASP A 101 13.94 -1.26 -4.39
CA ASP A 101 12.53 -1.64 -4.38
C ASP A 101 11.67 -0.79 -3.42
N GLY A 102 12.27 -0.09 -2.44
CA GLY A 102 11.62 0.98 -1.67
C GLY A 102 11.35 2.24 -2.50
N ASP A 103 12.26 2.62 -3.40
CA ASP A 103 11.98 3.67 -4.40
C ASP A 103 10.82 3.25 -5.32
N ILE A 104 10.81 1.98 -5.75
CA ILE A 104 9.76 1.42 -6.61
C ILE A 104 8.41 1.42 -5.87
N PHE A 105 8.39 1.08 -4.58
CA PHE A 105 7.20 1.19 -3.75
C PHE A 105 6.64 2.61 -3.72
N ALA A 106 7.46 3.60 -3.41
CA ALA A 106 7.04 5.00 -3.38
C ALA A 106 6.45 5.44 -4.73
N TYR A 107 7.09 5.04 -5.83
CA TYR A 107 6.63 5.34 -7.18
C TYR A 107 5.28 4.68 -7.49
N ARG A 108 5.15 3.37 -7.26
CA ARG A 108 3.90 2.61 -7.49
C ARG A 108 2.76 3.10 -6.62
N PHE A 109 3.01 3.46 -5.36
CA PHE A 109 2.00 4.01 -4.45
C PHE A 109 1.37 5.29 -5.03
N GLN A 110 2.19 6.16 -5.63
CA GLN A 110 1.71 7.34 -6.35
C GLN A 110 0.97 6.99 -7.65
N GLN A 111 1.49 6.06 -8.45
CA GLN A 111 0.89 5.68 -9.74
C GLN A 111 -0.46 4.99 -9.60
N TYR A 112 -0.66 4.19 -8.54
CA TYR A 112 -1.94 3.56 -8.24
C TYR A 112 -2.90 4.46 -7.44
N HIS A 113 -2.49 5.70 -7.17
CA HIS A 113 -3.32 6.68 -6.48
C HIS A 113 -3.85 6.16 -5.12
N LEU A 114 -3.02 5.42 -4.39
CA LEU A 114 -3.42 4.81 -3.11
C LEU A 114 -3.53 5.83 -1.97
N GLY A 115 -2.90 7.00 -2.12
CA GLY A 115 -2.92 8.08 -1.15
C GLY A 115 -1.69 8.98 -1.27
N PRO A 116 -1.48 9.92 -0.33
CA PRO A 116 -0.30 10.76 -0.32
C PRO A 116 0.94 9.99 0.15
N THR A 117 2.07 10.23 -0.51
CA THR A 117 3.40 9.96 0.06
C THR A 117 3.86 11.16 0.88
N ILE A 118 4.39 10.92 2.06
CA ILE A 118 4.72 11.95 3.06
C ILE A 118 6.15 11.73 3.55
N GLY A 119 6.97 12.78 3.54
CA GLY A 119 8.31 12.72 4.10
C GLY A 119 9.34 13.45 3.26
N SER A 120 10.41 12.77 2.83
CA SER A 120 11.44 13.38 1.97
C SER A 120 11.64 12.55 0.70
N ARG A 121 12.29 13.14 -0.31
CA ARG A 121 12.72 12.43 -1.52
C ARG A 121 13.46 11.14 -1.17
N THR A 122 13.18 10.06 -1.89
CA THR A 122 13.81 8.75 -1.76
C THR A 122 15.26 8.74 -2.28
N TRP A 123 15.95 7.60 -2.19
CA TRP A 123 17.35 7.47 -2.60
C TRP A 123 17.54 7.74 -4.10
N GLY A 124 16.80 7.02 -4.95
CA GLY A 124 16.79 7.19 -6.40
C GLY A 124 17.71 6.23 -7.16
N GLY A 125 17.84 4.99 -6.71
CA GLY A 125 18.62 3.97 -7.40
C GLY A 125 17.80 2.71 -7.65
N VAL A 126 17.32 2.52 -8.88
CA VAL A 126 16.42 1.41 -9.28
C VAL A 126 16.96 0.61 -10.45
N ARG A 127 18.26 0.72 -10.72
CA ARG A 127 18.93 -0.19 -11.66
C ARG A 127 19.41 -1.46 -10.98
N GLY A 128 18.56 -2.47 -11.03
CA GLY A 128 18.82 -3.81 -10.48
C GLY A 128 19.87 -4.59 -11.27
N TYR A 129 20.16 -5.78 -10.76
CA TYR A 129 21.11 -6.75 -11.32
C TYR A 129 20.53 -8.15 -11.13
N ASP A 130 20.85 -9.10 -12.03
CA ASP A 130 20.41 -10.49 -11.87
C ASP A 130 21.49 -11.36 -11.21
N ASN A 131 22.76 -11.10 -11.50
CA ASN A 131 23.87 -11.92 -11.01
C ASN A 131 25.08 -11.08 -10.62
N THR A 132 25.96 -11.70 -9.84
CA THR A 132 27.29 -11.18 -9.53
C THR A 132 28.33 -11.84 -10.43
N PHE A 133 29.29 -11.07 -10.93
CA PHE A 133 30.44 -11.59 -11.69
C PHE A 133 31.57 -11.96 -10.72
N PRO A 134 31.90 -13.25 -10.54
CA PRO A 134 32.99 -13.65 -9.65
C PRO A 134 34.35 -13.26 -10.24
N LEU A 135 35.27 -12.86 -9.38
CA LEU A 135 36.64 -12.46 -9.72
C LEU A 135 37.65 -13.54 -9.29
N LEU A 136 38.83 -13.57 -9.92
CA LEU A 136 39.86 -14.59 -9.70
C LEU A 136 40.39 -14.66 -8.26
N ASP A 137 40.27 -13.56 -7.50
CA ASP A 137 40.70 -13.43 -6.11
C ASP A 137 39.58 -13.78 -5.10
N GLY A 138 38.42 -14.24 -5.57
CA GLY A 138 37.25 -14.54 -4.75
C GLY A 138 36.34 -13.35 -4.48
N GLY A 139 36.65 -12.16 -5.03
CA GLY A 139 35.74 -11.02 -5.05
C GLY A 139 34.56 -11.21 -6.00
N ALA A 140 33.64 -10.25 -6.00
CA ALA A 140 32.51 -10.22 -6.92
C ALA A 140 32.21 -8.79 -7.39
N GLN A 141 31.83 -8.64 -8.65
CA GLN A 141 31.37 -7.39 -9.24
C GLN A 141 29.86 -7.46 -9.47
N VAL A 142 29.15 -6.40 -9.10
CA VAL A 142 27.75 -6.18 -9.49
C VAL A 142 27.73 -5.19 -10.64
N VAL A 143 26.99 -5.51 -11.70
CA VAL A 143 26.73 -4.61 -12.82
C VAL A 143 25.23 -4.37 -12.89
N SER A 144 24.83 -3.11 -12.99
CA SER A 144 23.44 -2.73 -13.19
C SER A 144 22.98 -3.13 -14.60
N GLU A 145 21.97 -3.98 -14.67
CA GLU A 145 21.50 -4.61 -15.93
C GLU A 145 20.02 -4.33 -16.21
N ILE A 146 19.21 -4.15 -15.18
CA ILE A 146 17.75 -4.03 -15.31
C ILE A 146 17.34 -2.62 -14.91
N ALA A 147 16.61 -1.93 -15.78
CA ALA A 147 16.22 -0.54 -15.54
C ALA A 147 14.72 -0.32 -15.67
N MET A 148 14.14 0.33 -14.66
CA MET A 148 12.73 0.72 -14.67
C MET A 148 12.52 2.02 -15.46
N TYR A 149 11.50 2.01 -16.32
CA TYR A 149 10.98 3.20 -17.00
C TYR A 149 9.45 3.23 -16.87
N GLY A 150 8.85 4.42 -17.01
CA GLY A 150 7.40 4.60 -16.93
C GLY A 150 6.68 4.14 -18.19
N THR A 151 5.36 3.94 -18.10
CA THR A 151 4.51 3.50 -19.23
C THR A 151 4.48 4.48 -20.40
N ASN A 152 4.93 5.72 -20.19
CA ASN A 152 5.13 6.75 -21.22
C ASN A 152 6.53 6.72 -21.86
N SER A 153 7.29 5.65 -21.66
CA SER A 153 8.65 5.44 -22.19
C SER A 153 9.68 6.48 -21.70
N LYS A 154 9.55 6.97 -20.46
CA LYS A 154 10.50 7.90 -19.83
C LYS A 154 11.15 7.28 -18.59
N TRP A 155 12.39 7.67 -18.32
CA TRP A 155 13.04 7.37 -17.03
C TRP A 155 12.30 8.10 -15.90
N VAL A 156 12.02 7.39 -14.81
CA VAL A 156 11.12 7.88 -13.76
C VAL A 156 11.77 8.02 -12.39
N VAL A 157 12.73 7.15 -12.04
CA VAL A 157 13.24 7.07 -10.66
C VAL A 157 14.76 7.06 -10.59
N GLU A 158 15.45 6.39 -11.51
CA GLU A 158 16.92 6.32 -11.49
C GLU A 158 17.56 7.71 -11.52
N ASN A 159 18.43 7.99 -10.55
CA ASN A 159 19.11 9.28 -10.33
C ASN A 159 18.16 10.49 -10.14
N ILE A 160 16.88 10.23 -9.84
CA ILE A 160 15.84 11.23 -9.58
C ILE A 160 15.28 10.99 -8.17
N GLY A 161 14.92 9.75 -7.84
CA GLY A 161 14.12 9.39 -6.67
C GLY A 161 12.65 9.74 -6.86
N VAL A 162 11.86 9.49 -5.82
CA VAL A 162 10.44 9.82 -5.74
C VAL A 162 10.27 10.98 -4.77
N VAL A 163 9.76 12.09 -5.27
CA VAL A 163 9.42 13.26 -4.45
C VAL A 163 8.08 12.99 -3.75
N PRO A 164 7.98 13.20 -2.42
CA PRO A 164 6.73 13.00 -1.70
C PRO A 164 5.65 13.98 -2.17
N SER A 165 4.39 13.55 -2.14
CA SER A 165 3.24 14.43 -2.35
C SER A 165 3.18 15.54 -1.29
N ILE A 166 3.64 15.24 -0.06
CA ILE A 166 3.73 16.19 1.05
C ILE A 166 5.14 16.11 1.66
N GLU A 167 5.95 17.13 1.40
CA GLU A 167 7.29 17.22 1.98
C GLU A 167 7.24 17.60 3.46
N VAL A 168 7.84 16.74 4.30
CA VAL A 168 8.00 16.94 5.74
C VAL A 168 9.32 16.32 6.16
N HIS A 169 10.21 17.13 6.74
CA HIS A 169 11.43 16.60 7.34
C HIS A 169 11.16 16.14 8.78
N VAL A 170 11.87 15.08 9.19
CA VAL A 170 11.96 14.71 10.60
C VAL A 170 12.60 15.87 11.37
N ASN A 171 11.96 16.31 12.45
CA ASN A 171 12.60 17.22 13.40
C ASN A 171 13.40 16.40 14.43
N PRO A 172 14.75 16.38 14.34
CA PRO A 172 15.55 15.53 15.22
C PRO A 172 15.48 15.97 16.69
N GLY A 173 15.25 17.27 16.95
CA GLY A 173 15.11 17.79 18.31
C GLY A 173 13.85 17.29 19.00
N LEU A 174 12.71 17.32 18.30
CA LEU A 174 11.44 16.79 18.81
C LEU A 174 11.48 15.26 18.94
N LEU A 175 12.06 14.58 17.95
CA LEU A 175 12.20 13.13 17.99
C LEU A 175 13.07 12.67 19.16
N ALA A 176 14.23 13.31 19.37
CA ALA A 176 15.16 12.93 20.43
C ALA A 176 14.66 13.28 21.84
N ARG A 177 13.96 14.41 22.01
CA ARG A 177 13.51 14.87 23.34
C ARG A 177 12.17 14.26 23.75
N ASP A 178 11.22 14.22 22.82
CA ASP A 178 9.81 13.93 23.13
C ASP A 178 9.32 12.64 22.45
N ASN A 179 10.18 11.95 21.67
CA ASN A 179 9.78 10.83 20.80
C ASN A 179 8.59 11.21 19.90
N ARG A 180 8.62 12.43 19.35
CA ARG A 180 7.61 12.95 18.43
C ARG A 180 8.15 12.94 17.01
N ASP A 181 7.54 12.12 16.17
CA ASP A 181 7.91 12.00 14.77
C ASP A 181 7.02 12.90 13.90
N THR A 182 7.58 14.00 13.39
CA THR A 182 6.85 15.00 12.59
C THR A 182 6.24 14.42 11.31
N GLN A 183 6.81 13.36 10.74
CA GLN A 183 6.27 12.72 9.54
C GLN A 183 5.05 11.84 9.90
N ILE A 184 5.13 11.10 11.01
CA ILE A 184 3.99 10.34 11.56
C ILE A 184 2.85 11.29 11.94
N GLU A 185 3.15 12.37 12.65
CA GLU A 185 2.15 13.38 13.04
C GLU A 185 1.44 13.94 11.82
N LYS A 186 2.18 14.25 10.74
CA LYS A 186 1.57 14.74 9.51
C LYS A 186 0.71 13.69 8.83
N ALA A 187 1.16 12.43 8.77
CA ALA A 187 0.38 11.35 8.18
C ALA A 187 -0.93 11.09 8.94
N VAL A 188 -0.89 11.15 10.27
CA VAL A 188 -2.09 11.04 11.11
C VAL A 188 -3.05 12.21 10.86
N ASP A 189 -2.56 13.46 10.84
CA ASP A 189 -3.37 14.64 10.54
C ASP A 189 -4.09 14.51 9.18
N VAL A 190 -3.35 14.18 8.13
CA VAL A 190 -3.88 14.03 6.77
C VAL A 190 -4.95 12.94 6.72
N LEU A 191 -4.67 11.76 7.27
CA LEU A 191 -5.63 10.66 7.24
C LEU A 191 -6.89 10.95 8.09
N LEU A 192 -6.77 11.62 9.24
CA LEU A 192 -7.94 12.01 10.03
C LEU A 192 -8.82 13.02 9.28
N GLN A 193 -8.22 13.91 8.49
CA GLN A 193 -8.96 14.83 7.63
C GLN A 193 -9.69 14.06 6.51
N GLU A 194 -9.02 13.13 5.84
CA GLU A 194 -9.63 12.30 4.80
C GLU A 194 -10.77 11.43 5.34
N ILE A 195 -10.58 10.76 6.49
CA ILE A 195 -11.62 9.96 7.14
C ILE A 195 -12.85 10.82 7.47
N LYS A 196 -12.65 12.09 7.86
CA LYS A 196 -13.75 13.01 8.19
C LYS A 196 -14.47 13.51 6.94
N GLN A 197 -13.75 13.78 5.86
CA GLN A 197 -14.32 14.35 4.63
C GLN A 197 -14.94 13.27 3.72
N HIS A 198 -14.35 12.09 3.71
CA HIS A 198 -14.71 10.97 2.85
C HIS A 198 -14.85 9.67 3.66
N PRO A 199 -15.87 9.51 4.52
CA PRO A 199 -16.04 8.29 5.29
C PRO A 199 -16.15 7.05 4.39
N THR A 200 -15.34 6.03 4.68
CA THR A 200 -15.33 4.75 3.96
C THR A 200 -16.05 3.69 4.78
N GLU A 201 -17.20 3.21 4.29
CA GLU A 201 -17.96 2.13 4.92
C GLU A 201 -18.34 1.06 3.89
N VAL A 202 -18.40 -0.19 4.33
CA VAL A 202 -19.00 -1.26 3.54
C VAL A 202 -20.48 -0.95 3.40
N SER A 203 -20.97 -0.92 2.15
CA SER A 203 -22.39 -0.66 1.88
C SER A 203 -23.28 -1.69 2.56
N PRO A 204 -24.41 -1.28 3.17
CA PRO A 204 -25.34 -2.21 3.79
C PRO A 204 -25.96 -3.14 2.75
N PRO A 205 -26.44 -4.33 3.16
CA PRO A 205 -27.07 -5.26 2.24
C PRO A 205 -28.36 -4.69 1.63
N PRO A 206 -28.70 -5.08 0.39
CA PRO A 206 -29.98 -4.73 -0.20
C PRO A 206 -31.14 -5.38 0.58
N PRO A 207 -32.38 -4.90 0.41
CA PRO A 207 -33.57 -5.58 0.96
C PRO A 207 -33.62 -7.06 0.55
N TRP A 208 -34.17 -7.90 1.43
CA TRP A 208 -34.36 -9.32 1.13
C TRP A 208 -35.21 -9.51 -0.12
N MET A 209 -34.76 -10.40 -1.01
CA MET A 209 -35.58 -10.85 -2.13
C MET A 209 -36.84 -11.55 -1.61
N PRO A 210 -37.99 -11.38 -2.28
CA PRO A 210 -39.18 -12.16 -1.95
C PRO A 210 -38.90 -13.65 -2.19
N ALA A 211 -39.66 -14.53 -1.53
CA ALA A 211 -39.48 -15.99 -1.65
C ALA A 211 -39.56 -16.50 -3.10
N PHE A 212 -40.28 -15.78 -3.97
CA PHE A 212 -40.41 -16.06 -5.39
C PHE A 212 -40.18 -14.77 -6.19
N PRO A 213 -38.91 -14.40 -6.46
CA PRO A 213 -38.62 -13.23 -7.27
C PRO A 213 -39.01 -13.50 -8.72
N VAL A 214 -39.57 -12.49 -9.39
CA VAL A 214 -39.76 -12.52 -10.84
C VAL A 214 -38.38 -12.70 -11.46
N GLN A 215 -38.16 -13.83 -12.12
CA GLN A 215 -36.89 -14.08 -12.80
C GLN A 215 -36.75 -13.07 -13.95
N PRO A 216 -35.55 -12.51 -14.16
CA PRO A 216 -35.24 -11.86 -15.42
C PRO A 216 -35.61 -12.77 -16.59
N ASP A 217 -36.07 -12.20 -17.70
CA ASP A 217 -36.22 -12.94 -18.94
C ASP A 217 -34.82 -13.31 -19.43
N TYR A 218 -34.32 -14.47 -19.01
CA TYR A 218 -33.05 -15.02 -19.48
C TYR A 218 -33.29 -15.57 -20.88
N PRO A 219 -32.78 -14.92 -21.95
CA PRO A 219 -32.97 -15.46 -23.29
C PRO A 219 -32.38 -16.87 -23.33
N PRO A 220 -33.06 -17.84 -23.96
CA PRO A 220 -32.52 -19.19 -24.09
C PRO A 220 -31.17 -19.11 -24.80
N CYS A 221 -30.10 -19.62 -24.17
CA CYS A 221 -28.78 -19.73 -24.79
C CYS A 221 -28.91 -20.49 -26.12
N PRO A 222 -28.74 -19.84 -27.28
CA PRO A 222 -28.79 -20.54 -28.55
C PRO A 222 -27.54 -21.42 -28.65
N VAL A 223 -27.73 -22.72 -28.92
CA VAL A 223 -26.67 -23.72 -29.06
C VAL A 223 -25.75 -23.43 -30.26
N THR A 224 -26.08 -22.44 -31.09
CA THR A 224 -25.45 -22.23 -32.39
C THR A 224 -24.31 -21.23 -32.44
N THR A 225 -24.10 -20.38 -31.43
CA THR A 225 -22.93 -19.47 -31.42
C THR A 225 -22.51 -19.17 -29.99
N GLY A 226 -21.35 -19.71 -29.59
CA GLY A 226 -20.78 -19.57 -28.26
C GLY A 226 -20.61 -18.11 -27.85
N THR A 227 -21.39 -17.69 -26.88
CA THR A 227 -20.98 -17.13 -25.58
C THR A 227 -22.25 -16.52 -24.97
N CYS A 228 -22.79 -17.15 -23.94
CA CYS A 228 -23.74 -16.49 -23.05
C CYS A 228 -22.92 -15.80 -21.97
N GLN A 229 -22.90 -14.47 -21.99
CA GLN A 229 -22.59 -13.65 -20.82
C GLN A 229 -23.90 -13.05 -20.32
#